data_AF-A0A7L3KEG7-F1
#
_entry.id   AF-A0A7L3KEG7-F1
#
_cell.length_a   1.000
_cell.length_b   1.000
_cell.length_c   1.000
_cell.angle_alpha   90.00
_cell.angle_beta   90.00
_cell.angle_gamma   90.00
#
_symmetry.space_group_name_H-M   'P 1'
#
loop_
_entity.id
_entity.type
_entity.pdbx_description
1 polymer ?
#
loop_
_entity_poly.entity_id
_entity_poly.type
_entity_poly.pdbx_seq_one_letter_code
_entity_poly.pdbx_strand_id
1 'polypeptide(L)'
;MDALHEAGIHMAVALQAGPAWLEPFWLFLTSHLDPSSLYTVCFPLARGLDDHVSTMVLWVSLVSEWLNVVLKWFLFGERPFWWIHDSGLFEREQLPLRQFPATCETGPGDPSGHCMILGAGLWPIVTALSSLVSR
;
A
#
# COMPACT_ATOMS: atom_id res chain seq x y z
N MET A 1 -15.97 -5.19 13.29
CA MET A 1 -15.57 -4.47 12.06
C MET A 1 -15.37 -3.00 12.40
N ASP A 2 -16.33 -2.34 13.05
CA ASP A 2 -16.23 -0.92 13.40
C ASP A 2 -15.01 -0.57 14.27
N ALA A 3 -14.72 -1.37 15.30
CA ALA A 3 -13.54 -1.17 16.15
C ALA A 3 -12.20 -1.19 15.37
N LEU A 4 -12.12 -1.96 14.27
CA LEU A 4 -10.92 -1.98 13.42
C LEU A 4 -10.82 -0.71 12.58
N HIS A 5 -11.94 -0.21 12.05
CA HIS A 5 -11.97 1.04 11.29
C HIS A 5 -11.66 2.23 12.20
N GLU A 6 -12.25 2.28 13.39
CA GLU A 6 -11.99 3.30 14.41
C GLU A 6 -10.51 3.31 14.81
N ALA A 7 -9.93 2.14 15.12
CA ALA A 7 -8.50 2.02 15.40
C ALA A 7 -7.63 2.48 14.21
N GLY A 8 -8.05 2.17 12.97
CA GLY A 8 -7.39 2.62 11.75
C GLY A 8 -7.43 4.15 11.59
N ILE A 9 -8.56 4.78 11.89
CA ILE A 9 -8.71 6.24 11.88
C ILE A 9 -7.82 6.89 12.95
N HIS A 10 -7.81 6.38 14.18
CA HIS A 10 -6.93 6.89 15.23
C HIS A 10 -5.46 6.75 14.86
N MET A 11 -5.07 5.63 14.24
CA MET A 11 -3.72 5.45 13.72
C MET A 11 -3.39 6.47 12.63
N ALA A 12 -4.31 6.74 11.71
CA ALA A 12 -4.12 7.75 10.66
C ALA A 12 -3.94 9.16 11.26
N VAL A 13 -4.76 9.53 12.24
CA VAL A 13 -4.63 10.81 12.96
C VAL A 13 -3.29 10.89 13.70
N ALA A 14 -2.87 9.82 14.37
CA ALA A 14 -1.59 9.77 15.07
C ALA A 14 -0.39 9.93 14.11
N LEU A 15 -0.45 9.29 12.93
CA LEU A 15 0.56 9.45 11.90
C LEU A 15 0.62 10.88 11.34
N GLN A 16 -0.54 11.52 11.15
CA GLN A 16 -0.64 12.90 10.66
C GLN A 16 -0.19 13.92 11.71
N ALA A 17 -0.28 13.61 13.00
CA ALA A 17 0.24 14.42 14.09
C ALA A 17 1.77 14.29 14.29
N GLY A 18 2.43 13.45 13.47
CA GLY A 18 3.88 13.28 13.49
C GLY A 18 4.66 14.52 13.04
N PRO A 19 6.00 14.43 12.95
CA PRO A 19 6.85 15.52 12.49
C PRO A 19 6.44 16.02 11.10
N ALA A 20 6.54 17.34 10.86
CA ALA A 20 6.10 17.96 9.59
C ALA A 20 6.80 17.41 8.33
N TRP A 21 7.98 16.79 8.46
CA TRP A 21 8.69 16.16 7.34
C TRP A 21 8.13 14.78 6.96
N LEU A 22 7.41 14.13 7.88
CA LEU A 22 6.96 12.75 7.74
C LEU A 22 5.86 12.64 6.67
N GLU A 23 4.96 13.62 6.63
CA GLU A 23 3.89 13.70 5.63
C GLU A 23 4.42 13.80 4.18
N PRO A 24 5.25 14.80 3.81
CA PRO A 24 5.76 14.88 2.44
C PRO A 24 6.63 13.67 2.10
N PHE A 25 7.31 13.06 3.07
CA PHE A 25 8.04 11.81 2.88
C PHE A 25 7.11 10.64 2.50
N TRP A 26 6.03 10.41 3.24
CA TRP A 26 5.08 9.34 2.90
C TRP A 26 4.34 9.61 1.59
N LEU A 27 3.96 10.87 1.32
CA LEU A 27 3.35 11.25 0.04
C LEU A 27 4.30 11.05 -1.13
N PHE A 28 5.59 11.33 -0.95
CA PHE A 28 6.62 11.01 -1.94
C PHE A 28 6.72 9.50 -2.15
N LEU A 29 6.85 8.72 -1.07
CA LEU A 29 6.96 7.27 -1.20
C LEU A 29 5.74 6.66 -1.87
N THR A 30 4.52 6.95 -1.43
CA THR A 30 3.32 6.33 -2.01
C THR A 30 3.06 6.75 -3.46
N SER A 31 3.57 7.90 -3.90
CA SER A 31 3.42 8.35 -5.29
C SER A 31 4.46 7.75 -6.24
N HIS A 32 5.65 7.41 -5.73
CA HIS A 32 6.73 6.83 -6.53
C HIS A 32 6.79 5.29 -6.45
N LEU A 33 6.34 4.75 -5.32
CA LEU A 33 6.14 3.33 -5.11
C LEU A 33 4.66 3.04 -5.32
N ASP A 34 4.21 3.18 -6.56
CA ASP A 34 2.96 2.61 -7.03
C ASP A 34 3.22 1.21 -7.63
N PRO A 35 2.21 0.35 -7.79
CA PRO A 35 2.43 -0.97 -8.39
C PRO A 35 3.10 -0.93 -9.78
N SER A 36 2.92 0.15 -10.55
CA SER A 36 3.57 0.34 -11.85
C SER A 36 5.10 0.39 -11.76
N SER A 37 5.64 0.86 -10.62
CA SER A 37 7.08 0.88 -10.37
C SER A 37 7.72 -0.51 -10.40
N LEU A 38 6.98 -1.59 -10.10
CA LEU A 38 7.50 -2.95 -10.17
C LEU A 38 7.87 -3.34 -11.60
N TYR A 39 7.01 -2.99 -12.55
CA TYR A 39 7.18 -3.33 -13.96
C TYR A 39 8.15 -2.39 -14.68
N THR A 40 8.16 -1.11 -14.29
CA THR A 40 8.95 -0.05 -14.96
C THR A 40 10.35 0.14 -14.38
N VAL A 41 10.53 -0.09 -13.07
CA VAL A 41 11.79 0.14 -12.36
C VAL A 41 12.35 -1.16 -11.76
N CYS A 42 11.57 -1.90 -10.98
CA CYS A 42 12.09 -3.08 -10.28
C CYS A 42 12.44 -4.22 -11.24
N PHE A 43 11.64 -4.45 -12.29
CA PHE A 43 11.91 -5.49 -13.27
C PHE A 43 13.24 -5.28 -14.02
N PRO A 44 13.53 -4.09 -14.61
CA PRO A 44 14.84 -3.84 -15.21
C PRO A 44 16.01 -4.01 -14.25
N LEU A 45 15.86 -3.54 -13.00
CA LEU A 45 16.89 -3.70 -11.98
C LEU A 45 17.12 -5.17 -11.62
N ALA A 46 16.05 -5.94 -11.43
CA ALA A 46 16.10 -7.37 -11.18
C ALA A 46 16.74 -8.12 -12.34
N ARG A 47 16.48 -7.70 -13.59
CA ARG A 47 17.09 -8.29 -14.80
C ARG A 47 18.59 -8.10 -14.85
N GLY A 48 19.09 -6.99 -14.30
CA GLY A 48 20.51 -6.73 -14.11
C GLY A 48 21.16 -7.58 -13.01
N LEU A 49 20.38 -8.09 -12.05
CA LEU A 49 20.86 -9.02 -11.02
C LEU A 49 20.89 -10.46 -11.55
N ASP A 50 19.75 -10.95 -12.04
CA ASP A 50 19.58 -12.32 -12.50
C ASP A 50 18.28 -12.50 -13.31
N ASP A 51 18.34 -13.36 -14.32
CA ASP A 51 17.22 -13.67 -15.22
C ASP A 51 16.01 -14.26 -14.48
N HIS A 52 16.27 -15.21 -13.59
CA HIS A 52 15.22 -15.87 -12.81
C HIS A 52 14.59 -14.91 -11.81
N VAL A 53 15.37 -14.05 -11.12
CA VAL A 53 14.83 -13.03 -10.22
C VAL A 53 13.89 -12.07 -10.95
N SER A 54 14.27 -11.59 -12.13
CA SER A 54 13.42 -10.69 -12.93
C SER A 54 12.09 -11.33 -13.35
N THR A 55 12.13 -12.61 -13.72
CA THR A 55 10.94 -13.38 -14.08
C THR A 55 10.03 -13.57 -12.86
N MET A 56 10.61 -13.83 -11.69
CA MET A 56 9.87 -13.94 -10.44
C MET A 56 9.21 -12.62 -10.04
N VAL A 57 9.87 -11.47 -10.22
CA VAL A 57 9.26 -10.15 -9.97
C VAL A 57 7.98 -9.99 -10.80
N LEU A 58 8.02 -10.29 -12.10
CA LEU A 58 6.85 -10.19 -12.97
C LEU A 58 5.71 -11.12 -12.52
N TRP A 59 6.00 -12.41 -12.31
CA TRP A 59 4.98 -13.39 -11.95
C TRP A 59 4.36 -13.12 -10.59
N VAL A 60 5.17 -12.80 -9.58
CA VAL A 60 4.68 -12.54 -8.23
C VAL A 60 3.85 -11.25 -8.21
N SER A 61 4.28 -10.20 -8.92
CA SER A 61 3.51 -8.96 -9.04
C SER A 61 2.17 -9.20 -9.71
N LEU A 62 2.16 -9.93 -10.85
CA LEU A 62 0.95 -10.25 -11.60
C LEU A 62 -0.06 -11.06 -10.77
N VAL A 63 0.40 -12.12 -10.09
CA VAL A 63 -0.47 -12.95 -9.26
C VAL A 63 -1.00 -12.15 -8.07
N SER A 64 -0.15 -11.31 -7.45
CA SER A 64 -0.56 -10.46 -6.34
C SER A 64 -1.59 -9.41 -6.76
N GLU A 65 -1.44 -8.83 -7.95
CA GLU A 65 -2.39 -7.86 -8.52
C GLU A 65 -3.74 -8.51 -8.80
N TRP A 66 -3.73 -9.67 -9.46
CA TRP A 66 -4.94 -10.46 -9.69
C TRP A 66 -5.65 -10.81 -8.37
N LEU A 67 -4.91 -11.30 -7.38
CA LEU A 67 -5.48 -11.66 -6.08
C LEU A 67 -5.99 -10.43 -5.33
N ASN A 68 -5.29 -9.28 -5.42
CA ASN A 68 -5.75 -8.03 -4.81
C ASN A 68 -7.11 -7.61 -5.38
N VAL A 69 -7.27 -7.65 -6.70
CA VAL A 69 -8.54 -7.34 -7.35
C VAL A 69 -9.61 -8.33 -6.91
N VAL A 70 -9.36 -9.64 -6.98
CA VAL A 70 -10.34 -10.66 -6.57
C VAL A 70 -10.78 -10.44 -5.12
N LEU A 71 -9.84 -10.22 -4.19
CA LEU A 71 -10.18 -9.99 -2.78
C LEU A 71 -10.96 -8.70 -2.56
N LYS A 72 -10.63 -7.61 -3.27
CA LYS A 72 -11.40 -6.36 -3.20
C LYS A 72 -12.86 -6.55 -3.60
N TRP A 73 -13.11 -7.40 -4.60
CA TRP A 73 -14.46 -7.75 -5.04
C TRP A 73 -15.23 -8.62 -4.04
N PHE A 74 -14.56 -9.40 -3.20
CA PHE A 74 -15.23 -10.23 -2.20
C PHE A 74 -15.42 -9.51 -0.86
N LEU A 75 -14.44 -8.71 -0.46
CA LEU A 75 -14.40 -8.11 0.88
C LEU A 75 -15.15 -6.77 0.95
N PHE A 76 -15.27 -6.05 -0.17
CA PHE A 76 -15.95 -4.74 -0.23
C PHE A 76 -15.55 -3.80 0.92
N GLY A 77 -14.26 -3.77 1.27
CA GLY A 77 -13.78 -2.99 2.42
C GLY A 77 -14.06 -1.50 2.26
N GLU A 78 -14.63 -0.89 3.29
CA GLU A 78 -14.94 0.53 3.31
C GLU A 78 -13.67 1.37 3.42
N ARG A 79 -13.62 2.48 2.68
CA ARG A 79 -12.48 3.39 2.72
C ARG A 79 -12.58 4.27 3.97
N PRO A 80 -11.48 4.49 4.72
CA PRO A 80 -11.53 5.20 6.01
C PRO A 80 -12.18 6.59 5.95
N PHE A 81 -11.89 7.35 4.89
CA PHE A 81 -12.42 8.71 4.71
C PHE A 81 -13.91 8.75 4.37
N TRP A 82 -14.50 7.66 3.87
CA TRP A 82 -15.94 7.55 3.67
C TRP A 82 -16.60 7.06 4.96
N TRP A 83 -16.05 5.98 5.54
CA TRP A 83 -16.58 5.35 6.75
C TRP A 83 -16.64 6.29 7.96
N ILE A 84 -15.68 7.21 8.13
CA ILE A 84 -15.68 8.16 9.26
C ILE A 84 -16.90 9.11 9.24
N HIS A 85 -17.41 9.44 8.04
CA HIS A 85 -18.62 10.26 7.88
C HIS A 85 -19.87 9.40 8.06
N ASP A 86 -19.90 8.20 7.48
CA ASP A 86 -21.06 7.30 7.57
C ASP A 86 -21.30 6.76 8.99
N SER A 87 -20.23 6.55 9.77
CA SER A 87 -20.31 6.08 11.16
C SER A 87 -20.73 7.18 12.16
N GLY A 88 -20.71 8.45 11.75
CA GLY A 88 -20.90 9.60 12.64
C GLY A 88 -19.73 9.87 13.61
N LEU A 89 -18.61 9.15 13.47
CA LEU A 89 -17.42 9.33 14.31
C LEU A 89 -16.83 10.75 14.13
N PHE A 90 -16.86 11.27 12.90
CA PHE A 90 -16.40 12.63 12.60
C PHE A 90 -17.13 13.69 13.44
N GLU A 91 -18.45 13.58 13.58
CA GLU A 91 -19.26 14.52 14.35
C GLU A 91 -19.05 14.37 15.87
N ARG A 92 -18.87 13.13 16.33
CA ARG A 92 -18.69 12.81 17.76
C ARG A 92 -17.36 13.28 18.31
N GLU A 93 -16.28 13.11 17.54
CA GLU A 93 -14.92 13.32 18.03
C GLU A 93 -14.19 14.51 17.40
N GLN A 94 -14.73 15.09 16.31
CA GLN A 94 -14.14 16.24 15.62
C GLN A 94 -12.65 16.04 15.29
N LEU A 95 -12.29 14.82 14.86
CA LEU A 95 -10.91 14.43 14.60
C LEU A 95 -10.28 15.29 13.49
N PRO A 96 -9.04 15.79 13.65
CA PRO A 96 -8.36 16.62 12.66
C PRO A 96 -7.77 15.79 11.52
N LEU A 97 -8.56 14.88 10.95
CA LEU A 97 -8.13 14.00 9.86
C LEU A 97 -8.04 14.78 8.55
N ARG A 98 -6.90 14.66 7.88
CA ARG A 98 -6.60 15.33 6.62
C ARG A 98 -6.61 14.33 5.47
N GLN A 99 -7.24 14.71 4.36
CA GLN A 99 -7.27 13.92 3.14
C GLN A 99 -6.22 14.44 2.14
N PHE A 100 -5.60 13.53 1.40
CA PHE A 100 -4.57 13.82 0.39
C PHE A 100 -4.99 13.32 -0.99
N PRO A 101 -4.46 13.87 -2.10
CA PRO A 101 -4.78 13.36 -3.44
C PRO A 101 -4.55 11.85 -3.59
N ALA A 102 -3.48 11.32 -2.98
CA ALA A 102 -3.17 9.87 -2.98
C ALA A 102 -4.22 9.01 -2.24
N THR A 103 -5.03 9.60 -1.36
CA THR A 103 -6.08 8.89 -0.62
C THR A 103 -7.44 8.88 -1.33
N CYS A 104 -7.57 9.63 -2.42
CA CYS A 104 -8.81 9.77 -3.19
C CYS A 104 -8.97 8.64 -4.24
N GLU A 105 -8.96 7.39 -3.78
CA GLU A 105 -9.19 6.23 -4.63
C GLU A 105 -10.69 5.85 -4.69
N THR A 106 -11.14 5.34 -5.84
CA THR A 106 -12.54 5.01 -6.11
C THR A 106 -12.90 3.54 -5.88
N GLY A 107 -11.91 2.66 -5.64
CA GLY A 107 -12.11 1.23 -5.42
C GLY A 107 -12.16 0.83 -3.93
N PRO A 108 -12.59 -0.41 -3.62
CA PRO A 108 -12.61 -0.94 -2.25
C PRO A 108 -11.26 -0.81 -1.55
N GLY A 109 -11.30 -0.59 -0.23
CA GLY A 109 -10.13 -0.36 0.61
C GLY A 109 -9.31 -1.61 0.91
N ASP A 110 -9.97 -2.78 0.99
CA ASP A 110 -9.34 -3.99 1.52
C ASP A 110 -9.20 -5.11 0.48
N PRO A 111 -8.00 -5.72 0.33
CA PRO A 111 -6.71 -5.30 0.90
C PRO A 111 -6.04 -4.16 0.12
N SER A 112 -5.14 -3.41 0.76
CA SER A 112 -4.35 -2.35 0.10
C SER A 112 -3.51 -2.89 -1.07
N GLY A 113 -3.76 -2.36 -2.26
CA GLY A 113 -3.02 -2.74 -3.48
C GLY A 113 -1.56 -2.33 -3.43
N HIS A 114 -1.29 -1.09 -3.01
CA HIS A 114 0.08 -0.57 -2.85
C HIS A 114 0.90 -1.47 -1.91
N CYS A 115 0.37 -1.81 -0.74
CA CYS A 115 1.10 -2.63 0.22
C CYS A 115 1.26 -4.08 -0.24
N MET A 116 0.17 -4.70 -0.70
CA MET A 116 0.17 -6.12 -1.06
C MET A 116 1.06 -6.39 -2.29
N ILE A 117 0.86 -5.61 -3.36
CA ILE A 117 1.53 -5.84 -4.65
C ILE A 117 3.01 -5.49 -4.55
N LEU A 118 3.37 -4.36 -3.93
CA LEU A 118 4.78 -4.02 -3.74
C LEU A 118 5.49 -4.97 -2.78
N GLY A 119 4.87 -5.33 -1.67
CA GLY A 119 5.44 -6.26 -0.71
C GLY A 119 5.74 -7.61 -1.36
N ALA A 120 4.79 -8.13 -2.15
CA ALA A 120 4.98 -9.37 -2.90
C ALA A 120 6.01 -9.21 -4.03
N GLY A 121 5.91 -8.17 -4.85
CA GLY A 121 6.77 -7.96 -6.02
C GLY A 121 8.24 -7.67 -5.68
N LEU A 122 8.51 -7.06 -4.52
CA LEU A 122 9.88 -6.81 -4.04
C LEU A 122 10.52 -8.04 -3.37
N TRP A 123 9.72 -9.01 -2.93
CA TRP A 123 10.21 -10.20 -2.22
C TRP A 123 11.32 -10.98 -2.98
N PRO A 124 11.22 -11.24 -4.29
CA PRO A 124 12.28 -11.93 -5.04
C PRO A 124 13.61 -11.17 -5.01
N ILE A 125 13.57 -9.83 -5.12
CA ILE A 125 14.76 -8.98 -5.11
C ILE A 125 15.41 -9.01 -3.72
N VAL A 126 14.62 -8.78 -2.66
CA VAL A 126 15.11 -8.78 -1.28
C VAL A 126 15.71 -10.14 -0.92
N THR A 127 15.08 -11.23 -1.34
CA THR A 127 15.57 -12.59 -1.10
C THR A 127 16.89 -12.84 -1.82
N ALA A 128 16.99 -12.44 -3.10
CA ALA A 128 18.21 -12.59 -3.88
C ALA A 128 19.37 -11.78 -3.26
N LEU A 129 19.15 -10.50 -2.93
CA LEU A 129 20.15 -9.66 -2.29
C LEU A 129 20.59 -10.19 -0.93
N SER A 130 19.64 -10.65 -0.11
CA SER A 130 19.95 -11.25 1.20
C SER A 130 20.84 -12.49 1.04
N SER A 131 20.56 -13.32 0.03
CA SER A 131 21.38 -14.50 -0.26
C SER A 131 22.80 -14.15 -0.69
N LEU A 132 22.98 -13.04 -1.42
CA LEU A 132 24.30 -12.56 -1.86
C LEU A 132 25.11 -11.99 -0.70
N VAL A 133 24.47 -11.27 0.23
CA VAL A 133 25.13 -10.71 1.42
C VAL A 133 25.50 -11.79 2.43
N SER A 134 24.75 -12.90 2.47
CA SER A 134 25.01 -14.02 3.39
C SER A 134 26.12 -14.98 2.96
N ARG A 135 26.72 -14.77 1.78
CA ARG A 135 27.86 -15.56 1.26
C ARG A 135 29.18 -14.92 1.65
#